data_AF-A0A7S3M4S1-F1
#
_entry.id   AF-A0A7S3M4S1-F1
#
_cell.length_a   1.000
_cell.length_b   1.000
_cell.length_c   1.000
_cell.angle_alpha   90.00
_cell.angle_beta   90.00
_cell.angle_gamma   90.00
#
_symmetry.space_group_name_H-M   'P 1'
#
loop_
_entity.id
_entity.type
_entity.pdbx_description
1 polymer ?
#
loop_
_entity_poly.entity_id
_entity_poly.type
_entity_poly.pdbx_seq_one_letter_code
_entity_poly.pdbx_strand_id
1 'polypeptide(L)'
;MVPSLTSICQGKIMELLEKSEFHGRLVNDLCKYVPDYLLEPMFRVLLEKGVVTDTALLAYLVPNRLSLKINQARSIRNATFRQIGLNCPNLVTLDLSNCSQVGNSVVRAILQGCPVLEDIRLD
;
A
#
# COMPACT_ATOMS: atom_id res chain seq x y z
N MET A 1 24.02 -17.84 8.59
CA MET A 1 22.61 -18.20 8.28
C MET A 1 22.40 -18.10 6.79
N VAL A 2 21.71 -19.06 6.18
CA VAL A 2 21.34 -19.01 4.75
C VAL A 2 20.05 -18.19 4.62
N PRO A 3 19.98 -17.18 3.73
CA PRO A 3 18.77 -16.38 3.55
C PRO A 3 17.62 -17.23 2.98
N SER A 4 16.39 -16.89 3.38
CA SER A 4 15.19 -17.55 2.83
C SER A 4 15.00 -17.19 1.35
N LEU A 5 14.30 -18.05 0.61
CA LEU A 5 13.94 -17.75 -0.79
C LEU A 5 13.16 -16.43 -0.90
N THR A 6 12.26 -16.15 0.05
CA THR A 6 11.51 -14.88 0.12
C THR A 6 12.44 -13.69 0.23
N SER A 7 13.44 -13.75 1.12
CA SER A 7 14.42 -12.67 1.31
C SER A 7 15.27 -12.45 0.05
N ILE A 8 15.65 -13.54 -0.63
CA ILE A 8 16.38 -13.46 -1.91
C ILE A 8 15.51 -12.79 -2.99
N CYS A 9 14.24 -13.21 -3.12
CA CYS A 9 13.31 -12.64 -4.08
C CYS A 9 13.07 -11.14 -3.82
N GLN A 10 12.80 -10.74 -2.58
CA GLN A 10 12.62 -9.32 -2.22
C GLN A 10 13.85 -8.50 -2.56
N GLY A 11 15.04 -8.98 -2.18
CA GLY A 11 16.30 -8.30 -2.49
C GLY A 11 16.48 -8.10 -3.99
N LYS A 12 16.20 -9.13 -4.80
CA LYS A 12 16.35 -9.04 -6.26
C LYS A 12 15.35 -8.08 -6.89
N ILE A 13 14.08 -8.11 -6.46
CA ILE A 13 13.07 -7.20 -7.00
C ILE A 13 13.40 -5.75 -6.59
N MET A 14 13.83 -5.50 -5.36
CA MET A 14 14.25 -4.16 -4.93
C MET A 14 15.46 -3.64 -5.69
N GLU A 15 16.48 -4.48 -5.93
CA GLU A 15 17.64 -4.14 -6.76
C GLU A 15 17.23 -3.77 -8.20
N LEU A 16 16.28 -4.52 -8.78
CA LEU A 16 15.74 -4.22 -10.12
C LEU A 16 14.98 -2.90 -10.16
N LEU A 17 14.21 -2.59 -9.11
CA LEU A 17 13.52 -1.31 -9.01
C LEU A 17 14.51 -0.16 -8.94
N GLU A 18 15.53 -0.24 -8.09
CA GLU A 18 16.55 0.81 -7.92
C GLU A 18 17.35 1.10 -9.20
N LYS A 19 17.51 0.10 -10.07
CA LYS A 19 18.21 0.25 -11.36
C LYS A 19 17.32 0.73 -12.49
N SER A 20 15.99 0.77 -12.30
CA SER A 20 15.05 1.11 -13.37
C SER A 20 14.76 2.61 -13.40
N GLU A 21 14.72 3.21 -14.59
CA GLU A 21 14.24 4.59 -14.75
C GLU A 21 12.71 4.71 -14.62
N PHE A 22 11.97 3.60 -14.72
CA PHE A 22 10.50 3.56 -14.80
C PHE A 22 9.82 3.01 -13.53
N HIS A 23 10.27 3.47 -12.36
CA HIS A 23 9.80 3.02 -11.04
C HIS A 23 8.27 2.92 -10.95
N GLY A 24 7.53 3.97 -11.31
CA GLY A 24 6.06 4.01 -11.14
C GLY A 24 5.30 2.92 -11.89
N ARG A 25 5.72 2.58 -13.12
CA ARG A 25 5.10 1.51 -13.92
C ARG A 25 5.40 0.14 -13.33
N LEU A 26 6.67 -0.10 -12.98
CA LEU A 26 7.08 -1.38 -12.38
C LEU A 26 6.36 -1.63 -11.06
N VAL A 27 6.27 -0.63 -10.18
CA VAL A 27 5.55 -0.78 -8.90
C VAL A 27 4.09 -1.15 -9.13
N ASN A 28 3.42 -0.54 -10.12
CA ASN A 28 2.05 -0.91 -10.48
C ASN A 28 1.93 -2.35 -10.99
N ASP A 29 2.89 -2.83 -11.79
CA ASP A 29 2.89 -4.20 -12.28
C ASP A 29 3.17 -5.20 -11.14
N LEU A 30 4.06 -4.86 -10.20
CA LEU A 30 4.31 -5.66 -9.01
C LEU A 30 3.02 -5.85 -8.19
N CYS A 31 2.22 -4.79 -8.02
CA CYS A 31 0.93 -4.88 -7.30
C CYS A 31 -0.06 -5.85 -7.93
N LYS A 32 0.08 -6.16 -9.23
CA LYS A 32 -0.81 -7.07 -9.94
C LYS A 32 -0.37 -8.52 -9.93
N TYR A 33 0.95 -8.76 -9.96
CA TYR A 33 1.49 -10.10 -10.22
C TYR A 33 2.26 -10.68 -9.04
N VAL A 34 2.64 -9.87 -8.05
CA VAL A 34 3.41 -10.33 -6.91
C VAL A 34 2.50 -10.60 -5.71
N PRO A 35 2.61 -11.79 -5.08
CA PRO A 35 1.86 -12.10 -3.87
C PRO A 35 2.11 -11.11 -2.74
N ASP A 36 1.07 -10.81 -1.95
CA ASP A 36 1.11 -9.84 -0.87
C ASP A 36 2.25 -10.09 0.14
N TYR A 37 2.54 -11.35 0.50
CA TYR A 37 3.60 -11.66 1.46
C TYR A 37 5.00 -11.25 0.96
N LEU A 38 5.20 -11.22 -0.36
CA LEU A 38 6.44 -10.76 -0.98
C LEU A 38 6.42 -9.24 -1.15
N LEU A 39 5.25 -8.70 -1.50
CA LEU A 39 5.06 -7.30 -1.85
C LEU A 39 4.97 -6.36 -0.64
N GLU A 40 4.32 -6.75 0.47
CA GLU A 40 4.06 -5.84 1.61
C GLU A 40 5.35 -5.19 2.16
N PRO A 41 6.44 -5.93 2.44
CA PRO A 41 7.67 -5.32 2.94
C PRO A 41 8.30 -4.35 1.93
N MET A 42 8.23 -4.71 0.65
CA MET A 42 8.73 -3.88 -0.44
C MET A 42 7.88 -2.62 -0.62
N PHE A 43 6.55 -2.76 -0.60
CA PHE A 43 5.61 -1.67 -0.79
C PHE A 43 5.77 -0.60 0.29
N ARG A 44 6.02 -1.00 1.55
CA ARG A 44 6.38 -0.07 2.63
C ARG A 44 7.63 0.74 2.29
N VAL A 45 8.72 0.09 1.87
CA VAL A 45 9.97 0.79 1.48
C VAL A 45 9.72 1.73 0.28
N LEU A 46 8.89 1.31 -0.68
CA LEU A 46 8.57 2.11 -1.86
C LEU A 46 7.71 3.33 -1.52
N LEU A 47 6.80 3.21 -0.54
CA LEU A 47 6.02 4.33 0.00
C LEU A 47 6.94 5.34 0.70
N GLU A 48 7.85 4.87 1.54
CA GLU A 48 8.85 5.72 2.23
C GLU A 48 9.77 6.44 1.24
N LYS A 49 10.14 5.78 0.12
CA LYS A 49 10.88 6.40 -0.99
C LYS A 49 10.04 7.36 -1.84
N GLY A 50 8.72 7.44 -1.63
CA GLY A 50 7.82 8.32 -2.39
C GLY A 50 7.62 7.94 -3.86
N VAL A 51 8.02 6.72 -4.26
CA VAL A 51 7.92 6.26 -5.66
C VAL A 51 6.57 5.59 -5.98
N VAL A 52 5.77 5.28 -4.96
CA VAL A 52 4.40 4.77 -5.15
C VAL A 52 3.51 5.90 -5.64
N THR A 53 2.81 5.64 -6.75
CA THR A 53 1.83 6.53 -7.36
C THR A 53 0.41 6.15 -6.94
N ASP A 54 -0.57 7.03 -7.17
CA ASP A 54 -1.98 6.71 -6.94
C ASP A 54 -2.40 5.44 -7.69
N THR A 55 -1.97 5.28 -8.95
CA THR A 55 -2.28 4.12 -9.76
C THR A 55 -1.74 2.83 -9.15
N ALA A 56 -0.49 2.87 -8.65
CA ALA A 56 0.11 1.74 -7.99
C ALA A 56 -0.61 1.41 -6.67
N LEU A 57 -1.00 2.42 -5.89
CA LEU A 57 -1.78 2.19 -4.68
C LEU A 57 -3.14 1.57 -5.02
N LEU A 58 -3.86 2.08 -6.01
CA LEU A 58 -5.14 1.51 -6.45
C LEU A 58 -5.00 0.05 -6.88
N ALA A 59 -3.93 -0.29 -7.59
CA ALA A 59 -3.63 -1.68 -7.97
C ALA A 59 -3.32 -2.58 -6.75
N TYR A 60 -2.88 -2.01 -5.64
CA TYR A 60 -2.60 -2.73 -4.40
C TYR A 60 -3.84 -2.93 -3.52
N LEU A 61 -4.92 -2.17 -3.74
CA LEU A 61 -6.18 -2.34 -3.03
C LEU A 61 -6.98 -3.50 -3.63
N VAL A 62 -7.35 -4.48 -2.80
CA VAL A 62 -8.04 -5.69 -3.24
C VAL A 62 -9.14 -6.12 -2.26
N PRO A 63 -10.24 -6.75 -2.73
CA PRO A 63 -11.43 -6.96 -1.89
C PRO A 63 -11.24 -7.81 -0.64
N ASN A 64 -10.28 -8.72 -0.65
CA ASN A 64 -10.03 -9.67 0.45
C ASN A 64 -8.95 -9.20 1.43
N ARG A 65 -8.50 -7.94 1.31
CA ARG A 65 -7.47 -7.40 2.20
C ARG A 65 -8.04 -7.19 3.60
N LEU A 66 -7.43 -7.85 4.59
CA LEU A 66 -7.82 -7.76 6.00
C LEU A 66 -7.01 -6.70 6.77
N SER A 67 -5.75 -6.47 6.36
CA SER A 67 -4.84 -5.52 6.98
C SER A 67 -4.18 -4.68 5.89
N LEU A 68 -4.09 -3.37 6.11
CA LEU A 68 -3.45 -2.45 5.17
C LEU A 68 -2.65 -1.41 5.96
N LYS A 69 -1.39 -1.24 5.58
CA LYS A 69 -0.49 -0.24 6.16
C LYS A 69 0.01 0.66 5.04
N ILE A 70 -0.38 1.93 5.09
CA ILE A 70 0.07 2.98 4.17
C ILE A 70 0.58 4.12 5.02
N ASN A 71 1.86 4.05 5.39
CA ASN A 71 2.50 5.08 6.20
C ASN A 71 3.31 6.03 5.31
N GLN A 72 3.45 7.29 5.74
CA GLN A 72 4.33 8.29 5.10
C GLN A 72 4.07 8.54 3.61
N ALA A 73 2.87 8.27 3.12
CA ALA A 73 2.56 8.24 1.69
C ALA A 73 2.29 9.62 1.09
N ARG A 74 3.15 10.62 1.32
CA ARG A 74 2.93 12.05 0.99
C ARG A 74 2.65 12.34 -0.50
N SER A 75 3.04 11.44 -1.41
CA SER A 75 2.79 11.55 -2.86
C SER A 75 1.37 11.16 -3.28
N ILE A 76 0.59 10.51 -2.40
CA ILE A 76 -0.72 9.96 -2.72
C ILE A 76 -1.82 11.01 -2.50
N ARG A 77 -2.76 11.13 -3.43
CA ARG A 77 -3.87 12.09 -3.34
C ARG A 77 -4.95 11.62 -2.37
N ASN A 78 -5.61 12.57 -1.72
CA ASN A 78 -6.77 12.34 -0.85
C ASN A 78 -7.87 11.51 -1.53
N ALA A 79 -8.13 11.75 -2.82
CA ALA A 79 -9.11 11.01 -3.62
C ALA A 79 -8.79 9.50 -3.68
N THR A 80 -7.51 9.13 -3.69
CA THR A 80 -7.06 7.74 -3.75
C THR A 80 -7.29 7.03 -2.42
N PHE A 81 -7.02 7.69 -1.28
CA PHE A 81 -7.33 7.10 0.04
C PHE A 81 -8.84 6.84 0.22
N ARG A 82 -9.71 7.68 -0.34
CA ARG A 82 -11.16 7.44 -0.31
C ARG A 82 -11.56 6.13 -1.01
N GLN A 83 -10.73 5.63 -1.92
CA GLN A 83 -10.97 4.37 -2.63
C GLN A 83 -10.69 3.14 -1.77
N ILE A 84 -10.03 3.27 -0.61
CA ILE A 84 -9.76 2.15 0.30
C ILE A 84 -11.07 1.47 0.71
N GLY A 85 -12.07 2.23 1.14
CA GLY A 85 -13.37 1.68 1.54
C GLY A 85 -14.09 0.93 0.42
N LEU A 86 -13.93 1.39 -0.83
CA LEU A 86 -14.58 0.78 -1.99
C LEU A 86 -13.88 -0.50 -2.47
N ASN A 87 -12.55 -0.57 -2.32
CA ASN A 87 -11.75 -1.67 -2.87
C ASN A 87 -11.36 -2.70 -1.81
N CYS A 88 -11.43 -2.38 -0.52
CA CYS A 88 -11.08 -3.26 0.59
C CYS A 88 -12.22 -3.34 1.63
N PRO A 89 -13.43 -3.83 1.28
CA PRO A 89 -14.58 -3.83 2.19
C PRO A 89 -14.41 -4.73 3.42
N ASN A 90 -13.53 -5.74 3.34
CA ASN A 90 -13.26 -6.68 4.43
C ASN A 90 -12.10 -6.24 5.36
N LEU A 91 -11.68 -4.98 5.28
CA LEU A 91 -10.55 -4.49 6.05
C LEU A 91 -10.89 -4.46 7.54
N VAL A 92 -10.04 -5.08 8.36
CA VAL A 92 -10.15 -5.16 9.83
C VAL A 92 -9.18 -4.17 10.47
N THR A 93 -7.98 -4.02 9.91
CA THR A 93 -6.98 -3.08 10.44
C THR A 93 -6.43 -2.17 9.36
N LEU A 94 -6.32 -0.88 9.69
CA LEU A 94 -5.82 0.15 8.79
C LEU A 94 -4.86 1.10 9.51
N ASP A 95 -3.66 1.23 8.98
CA ASP A 95 -2.69 2.21 9.44
C ASP A 95 -2.41 3.25 8.35
N LEU A 96 -2.82 4.49 8.61
CA LEU A 96 -2.56 5.66 7.75
C LEU A 96 -1.64 6.69 8.44
N SER A 97 -0.87 6.28 9.45
CA SER A 97 -0.01 7.20 10.20
C SER A 97 1.01 7.89 9.29
N ASN A 98 1.32 9.14 9.56
CA ASN A 98 2.16 10.04 8.79
C ASN A 98 1.65 10.36 7.37
N CYS A 99 0.34 10.22 7.13
CA CYS A 99 -0.30 10.66 5.89
C CYS A 99 -1.07 11.97 6.11
N SER A 100 -0.37 13.11 6.08
CA SER A 100 -0.93 14.44 6.36
C SER A 100 -2.08 14.88 5.44
N GLN A 101 -2.25 14.22 4.29
CA GLN A 101 -3.37 14.45 3.37
C GLN A 101 -4.67 13.74 3.80
N VAL A 102 -4.62 12.85 4.80
CA VAL A 102 -5.78 12.10 5.29
C VAL A 102 -6.51 12.94 6.32
N GLY A 103 -7.61 13.57 5.89
CA GLY A 103 -8.51 14.32 6.78
C GLY A 103 -9.83 13.58 7.04
N ASN A 104 -10.71 14.18 7.84
CA ASN A 104 -12.00 13.62 8.24
C ASN A 104 -12.87 13.11 7.08
N SER A 105 -12.81 13.76 5.91
CA SER A 105 -13.56 13.33 4.72
C SER A 105 -13.08 11.96 4.19
N VAL A 106 -11.78 11.69 4.29
CA VAL A 106 -11.19 10.40 3.88
C VAL A 106 -11.60 9.33 4.86
N VAL A 107 -11.40 9.58 6.15
CA VAL A 107 -11.76 8.65 7.23
C VAL A 107 -13.23 8.26 7.14
N ARG A 108 -14.13 9.24 6.94
CA ARG A 108 -15.56 8.95 6.76
C ARG A 108 -15.84 8.03 5.57
N ALA A 109 -15.21 8.27 4.42
CA ALA A 109 -15.38 7.44 3.24
C ALA A 109 -14.88 6.00 3.47
N ILE A 110 -13.78 5.84 4.21
CA ILE A 110 -13.22 4.53 4.57
C ILE A 110 -14.18 3.79 5.50
N LEU A 111 -14.63 4.43 6.59
CA LEU A 111 -15.55 3.80 7.55
C LEU A 111 -16.90 3.42 6.93
N GLN A 112 -17.35 4.14 5.90
CA GLN A 112 -18.55 3.78 5.15
C GLN A 112 -18.37 2.54 4.26
N GLY A 113 -17.15 2.29 3.77
CA GLY A 113 -16.84 1.15 2.89
C GLY A 113 -16.30 -0.09 3.61
N CYS A 114 -15.71 0.08 4.79
CA CYS A 114 -15.14 -1.00 5.61
C CYS A 114 -15.99 -1.23 6.88
N PRO A 115 -17.14 -1.93 6.80
CA PRO A 115 -18.06 -2.10 7.93
C PRO A 115 -17.50 -2.97 9.07
N VAL A 116 -16.44 -3.74 8.80
CA VAL A 116 -15.78 -4.64 9.77
C VAL A 116 -14.45 -4.10 10.28
N LEU A 117 -14.16 -2.81 10.05
CA LEU A 117 -12.92 -2.19 10.51
C LEU A 117 -12.92 -2.05 12.04
N GLU A 118 -11.91 -2.62 12.70
CA GLU A 118 -11.77 -2.68 14.16
C GLU A 118 -10.67 -1.75 14.68
N ASP A 119 -9.53 -1.65 13.96
CA ASP A 119 -8.39 -0.79 14.34
C ASP A 119 -8.08 0.18 13.19
N ILE A 120 -8.11 1.48 13.50
CA ILE A 120 -7.63 2.52 12.60
C ILE A 120 -6.59 3.39 13.32
N ARG A 121 -5.45 3.59 12.68
CA ARG A 121 -4.37 4.46 13.18
C ARG A 121 -4.20 5.67 12.28
N LEU A 122 -4.30 6.83 12.92
CA LEU A 122 -4.15 8.18 12.39
C LEU A 122 -3.21 8.92 13.34
N ASP A 123 -2.51 9.96 12.85
CA ASP A 123 -1.62 10.79 13.68
C ASP A 123 -2.39 11.64 14.71
#